data_AF-A0A5A7MZX1-F1
#
_entry.id   AF-A0A5A7MZX1-F1
#
_cell.length_a   1.000
_cell.length_b   1.000
_cell.length_c   1.000
_cell.angle_alpha   90.00
_cell.angle_beta   90.00
_cell.angle_gamma   90.00
#
_symmetry.space_group_name_H-M   'P 1'
#
loop_
_entity.id
_entity.type
_entity.pdbx_description
1 polymer ?
#
loop_
_entity_poly.entity_id
_entity_poly.type
_entity_poly.pdbx_seq_one_letter_code
_entity_poly.pdbx_strand_id
1 'polypeptide(L)'
;MGAAIPVTVAYIAFFVALAFVFPSENASVETIAFQLTMPGLEEEIFYRGLLLFAFDRAFTGRTRFLGVDWGWGAFFSSAVFGLAHAFGYSDGAFSFEPMIMALTAVPSLLAVWLRLRTGSLVLPILLHNAGNSISYFV
;
A
#
# COMPACT_ATOMS: atom_id res chain seq x y z
N MET A 1 -7.12 -8.71 -17.83
CA MET A 1 -5.89 -8.97 -17.06
C MET A 1 -4.67 -8.24 -17.61
N GLY A 2 -4.54 -8.00 -18.93
CA GLY A 2 -3.35 -7.37 -19.52
C GLY A 2 -2.91 -6.02 -18.90
N ALA A 3 -3.85 -5.16 -18.49
CA ALA A 3 -3.52 -3.87 -17.86
C ALA A 3 -3.02 -3.98 -16.40
N ALA A 4 -3.20 -5.11 -15.72
CA ALA A 4 -2.70 -5.29 -14.35
C ALA A 4 -1.20 -5.54 -14.30
N ILE A 5 -0.63 -6.13 -15.36
CA ILE A 5 0.81 -6.43 -15.42
C ILE A 5 1.64 -5.14 -15.35
N PRO A 6 1.41 -4.09 -16.17
CA PRO A 6 2.16 -2.84 -16.05
C PRO A 6 2.07 -2.18 -14.67
N VAL A 7 0.90 -2.23 -14.03
CA VAL A 7 0.70 -1.63 -12.69
C VAL A 7 1.44 -2.43 -11.62
N THR A 8 1.41 -3.77 -11.70
CA THR A 8 2.21 -4.65 -10.85
C THR A 8 3.71 -4.38 -11.02
N VAL A 9 4.18 -4.26 -12.26
CA VAL A 9 5.60 -3.96 -12.55
C VAL A 9 5.98 -2.58 -11.98
N ALA A 10 5.13 -1.57 -12.16
CA ALA A 10 5.37 -0.23 -11.60
C ALA A 10 5.42 -0.27 -10.06
N TYR A 11 4.54 -1.03 -9.42
CA TYR A 11 4.54 -1.23 -7.96
C TYR A 11 5.86 -1.84 -7.48
N ILE A 12 6.28 -2.96 -8.09
CA ILE A 12 7.53 -3.63 -7.71
C ILE A 12 8.73 -2.72 -7.96
N ALA A 13 8.79 -2.08 -9.14
CA ALA A 13 9.89 -1.19 -9.49
C ALA A 13 10.04 -0.02 -8.50
N PHE A 14 8.92 0.52 -8.00
CA PHE A 14 8.93 1.54 -6.95
C PHE A 14 9.58 1.05 -5.66
N PHE A 15 9.20 -0.14 -5.16
CA PHE A 15 9.79 -0.70 -3.94
C PHE A 15 11.24 -1.15 -4.12
N VAL A 16 11.62 -1.65 -5.31
CA VAL A 16 13.03 -1.90 -5.65
C VAL A 16 13.84 -0.61 -5.57
N ALA A 17 13.33 0.49 -6.15
CA ALA A 17 14.02 1.78 -6.10
C ALA A 17 14.16 2.29 -4.65
N LEU A 18 13.12 2.14 -3.82
CA LEU A 18 13.19 2.47 -2.41
C LEU A 18 14.23 1.63 -1.66
N ALA A 19 14.33 0.33 -1.95
CA ALA A 19 15.32 -0.53 -1.32
C ALA A 19 16.77 -0.10 -1.60
N PHE A 20 17.06 0.41 -2.81
CA PHE A 20 18.38 0.97 -3.12
C PHE A 20 18.67 2.31 -2.42
N VAL A 21 17.63 3.10 -2.14
CA VAL A 21 17.77 4.39 -1.44
C VAL A 21 17.83 4.20 0.08
N PHE A 22 17.07 3.23 0.60
CA PHE A 22 16.92 2.92 2.01
C PHE A 22 17.22 1.43 2.25
N PRO A 23 18.50 1.02 2.19
CA PRO A 23 18.88 -0.38 2.37
C PRO A 23 18.55 -0.85 3.77
N SER A 24 18.09 -2.10 3.89
CA SER A 24 17.79 -2.71 5.17
C SER A 24 19.00 -3.44 5.74
N GLU A 25 19.10 -3.48 7.06
CA GLU A 25 20.06 -4.35 7.74
C GLU A 25 19.67 -5.83 7.59
N ASN A 26 20.61 -6.72 7.91
CA ASN A 26 20.36 -8.16 7.90
C ASN A 26 19.19 -8.51 8.83
N ALA A 27 18.19 -9.19 8.28
CA ALA A 27 17.03 -9.64 9.00
C ALA A 27 17.10 -11.15 9.33
N SER A 28 16.49 -11.54 10.45
CA SER A 28 16.32 -12.97 10.76
C SER A 28 15.34 -13.64 9.78
N VAL A 29 15.41 -14.96 9.67
CA VAL A 29 14.44 -15.73 8.86
C VAL A 29 13.01 -15.52 9.35
N GLU A 30 12.80 -15.41 10.67
CA GLU A 30 11.50 -15.10 11.26
C GLU A 30 10.99 -13.73 10.81
N THR A 31 11.83 -12.71 10.84
CA THR A 31 11.49 -11.35 10.37
C THR A 31 11.10 -11.35 8.90
N ILE A 32 11.88 -12.02 8.04
CA ILE A 32 11.58 -12.11 6.61
C ILE A 32 10.26 -12.87 6.39
N ALA A 33 10.03 -13.98 7.10
CA ALA A 33 8.79 -14.74 7.01
C ALA A 33 7.57 -13.91 7.46
N PHE A 34 7.73 -13.10 8.50
CA PHE A 34 6.70 -12.16 8.96
C PHE A 34 6.39 -11.12 7.88
N GLN A 35 7.40 -10.46 7.32
CA GLN A 35 7.23 -9.41 6.30
C GLN A 35 6.64 -9.94 4.99
N LEU A 36 6.93 -11.19 4.64
CA LEU A 36 6.36 -11.87 3.47
C LEU A 36 4.89 -12.29 3.65
N THR A 37 4.33 -12.19 4.85
CA THR A 37 2.99 -12.72 5.15
C THR A 37 2.06 -11.72 5.83
N MET A 38 2.42 -11.25 7.02
CA MET A 38 1.48 -10.60 7.94
C MET A 38 1.06 -9.18 7.56
N PRO A 39 1.97 -8.26 7.18
CA PRO A 39 1.59 -6.87 6.93
C PRO A 39 0.56 -6.73 5.81
N GLY A 40 0.83 -7.32 4.64
CA GLY A 40 -0.08 -7.27 3.51
C GLY A 40 -1.42 -7.94 3.81
N LEU A 41 -1.44 -9.03 4.60
CA LEU A 41 -2.69 -9.65 5.02
C LEU A 41 -3.54 -8.71 5.87
N GLU A 42 -2.96 -8.11 6.91
CA GLU A 42 -3.67 -7.22 7.81
C GLU A 42 -4.08 -5.91 7.11
N GLU A 43 -3.10 -5.22 6.51
CA GLU A 43 -3.26 -3.88 5.96
C GLU A 43 -4.14 -3.88 4.70
N GLU A 44 -3.99 -4.82 3.77
CA GLU A 44 -4.81 -4.81 2.56
C GLU A 44 -6.27 -5.19 2.84
N ILE A 45 -6.52 -6.11 3.77
CA ILE A 45 -7.88 -6.47 4.20
C ILE A 45 -8.56 -5.26 4.84
N PHE A 46 -7.86 -4.53 5.70
CA PHE A 46 -8.43 -3.34 6.32
C PHE A 46 -8.57 -2.18 5.34
N TYR A 47 -7.47 -1.68 4.78
CA TYR A 47 -7.46 -0.44 3.99
C TYR A 47 -8.10 -0.60 2.61
N ARG A 48 -7.78 -1.66 1.87
CA ARG A 48 -8.28 -1.89 0.49
C ARG A 48 -9.54 -2.75 0.49
N GLY A 49 -9.84 -3.42 1.58
CA GLY A 49 -11.09 -4.15 1.82
C GLY A 49 -12.13 -3.30 2.53
N LEU A 50 -12.09 -3.30 3.85
CA LEU A 50 -13.16 -2.74 4.69
C LEU A 50 -13.28 -1.23 4.58
N LEU A 51 -12.18 -0.49 4.75
CA LEU A 51 -12.17 0.97 4.82
C LEU A 51 -12.49 1.60 3.47
N LEU A 52 -11.86 1.12 2.38
CA LEU A 52 -12.19 1.53 1.02
C LEU A 52 -13.68 1.30 0.72
N PHE A 53 -14.22 0.13 1.07
CA PHE A 53 -15.65 -0.16 0.91
C PHE A 53 -16.53 0.80 1.70
N ALA A 54 -16.22 1.04 2.97
CA ALA A 54 -16.99 1.94 3.83
C ALA A 54 -17.00 3.37 3.26
N PHE A 55 -15.85 3.90 2.84
CA PHE A 55 -15.80 5.22 2.23
C PHE A 55 -16.49 5.28 0.88
N ASP A 56 -16.40 4.25 0.05
CA ASP A 56 -17.13 4.20 -1.20
C ASP A 56 -18.65 4.15 -0.99
N ARG A 57 -19.13 3.61 0.14
CA ARG A 57 -20.55 3.67 0.53
C ARG A 57 -20.97 5.04 1.05
N ALA A 58 -20.06 5.76 1.74
CA ALA A 58 -20.32 7.11 2.26
C ALA A 58 -20.25 8.18 1.16
N PHE A 59 -19.32 8.03 0.21
CA PHE A 59 -19.07 8.99 -0.86
C PHE A 59 -19.31 8.32 -2.23
N THR A 60 -20.44 8.66 -2.85
CA THR A 60 -20.93 7.99 -4.06
C THR A 60 -20.41 8.59 -5.37
N GLY A 61 -19.73 9.74 -5.32
CA GLY A 61 -19.12 10.37 -6.50
C GLY A 61 -18.05 9.47 -7.11
N ARG A 62 -18.15 9.21 -8.42
CA ARG A 62 -17.21 8.38 -9.18
C ARG A 62 -16.72 9.09 -10.43
N THR A 63 -15.45 8.87 -10.76
CA THR A 63 -14.82 9.31 -12.02
C THR A 63 -14.10 8.14 -12.66
N ARG A 64 -14.41 7.85 -13.93
CA ARG A 64 -13.75 6.78 -14.66
C ARG A 64 -12.42 7.25 -15.23
N PHE A 65 -11.32 6.60 -14.81
CA PHE A 65 -9.97 6.94 -15.25
C PHE A 65 -9.07 5.70 -15.22
N LEU A 66 -8.20 5.55 -16.22
CA LEU A 66 -7.31 4.37 -16.40
C LEU A 66 -8.04 3.03 -16.30
N GLY A 67 -9.28 2.95 -16.81
CA GLY A 67 -10.04 1.71 -16.90
C GLY A 67 -10.66 1.20 -15.60
N VAL A 68 -10.70 2.02 -14.54
CA VAL A 68 -11.45 1.75 -13.30
C VAL A 68 -12.31 2.95 -12.90
N ASP A 69 -13.31 2.71 -12.06
CA ASP A 69 -14.16 3.77 -11.49
C ASP A 69 -13.58 4.22 -10.15
N TRP A 70 -12.91 5.36 -10.16
CA TRP A 70 -12.31 5.94 -8.96
C TRP A 70 -13.36 6.63 -8.11
N GLY A 71 -13.34 6.33 -6.82
CA GLY A 71 -14.15 6.99 -5.81
C GLY A 71 -13.33 7.81 -4.83
N TRP A 72 -13.99 8.68 -4.08
CA TRP A 72 -13.37 9.37 -2.94
C TRP A 72 -12.81 8.39 -1.89
N GLY A 73 -13.34 7.17 -1.82
CA GLY A 73 -12.79 6.12 -0.97
C GLY A 73 -11.34 5.77 -1.30
N ALA A 74 -10.92 5.85 -2.56
CA ALA A 74 -9.52 5.65 -2.95
C ALA A 74 -8.60 6.70 -2.31
N PHE A 75 -9.01 7.96 -2.34
CA PHE A 75 -8.28 9.08 -1.75
C PHE A 75 -8.23 8.95 -0.22
N PHE A 76 -9.39 8.79 0.43
CA PHE A 76 -9.46 8.75 1.89
C PHE A 76 -8.78 7.50 2.48
N SER A 77 -8.97 6.32 1.89
CA SER A 77 -8.29 5.10 2.38
C SER A 77 -6.77 5.22 2.25
N SER A 78 -6.26 5.77 1.13
CA SER A 78 -4.82 5.99 0.94
C SER A 78 -4.26 7.07 1.86
N ALA A 79 -5.01 8.14 2.11
CA ALA A 79 -4.61 9.19 3.04
C ALA A 79 -4.51 8.67 4.48
N VAL A 80 -5.49 7.87 4.93
CA VAL A 80 -5.46 7.25 6.27
C VAL A 80 -4.34 6.21 6.35
N PHE A 81 -4.08 5.46 5.27
CA PHE A 81 -2.96 4.53 5.18
C PHE A 81 -1.62 5.23 5.40
N GLY A 82 -1.36 6.32 4.67
CA GLY A 82 -0.11 7.06 4.86
C GLY A 82 -0.04 7.80 6.20
N LEU A 83 -1.17 8.28 6.73
CA LEU A 83 -1.20 8.88 8.05
C LEU A 83 -0.81 7.88 9.14
N ALA A 84 -1.26 6.63 9.04
CA ALA A 84 -0.92 5.57 9.99
C ALA A 84 0.60 5.27 10.04
N HIS A 85 1.31 5.52 8.93
CA HIS A 85 2.75 5.35 8.84
C HIS A 85 3.53 6.61 9.27
N ALA A 86 2.94 7.79 9.07
CA ALA A 86 3.61 9.06 9.27
C ALA A 86 3.40 9.67 10.65
N PHE A 87 2.36 9.26 11.38
CA PHE A 87 2.01 9.83 12.67
C PHE A 87 2.41 8.88 13.80
N GLY A 88 3.31 9.35 14.67
CA GLY A 88 3.88 8.55 15.76
C GLY A 88 3.73 9.23 17.11
N TYR A 89 3.88 8.44 18.17
CA TYR A 89 4.05 8.94 19.53
C TYR A 89 5.19 8.18 20.20
N SER A 90 6.23 8.90 20.57
CA SER A 90 7.40 8.36 21.28
C SER A 90 7.99 9.45 22.18
N ASP A 91 8.67 9.04 23.25
CA ASP A 91 9.38 9.94 24.17
C ASP A 91 8.53 11.10 24.71
N GLY A 92 7.23 10.86 24.92
CA GLY A 92 6.29 11.85 25.45
C GLY A 92 5.75 12.86 24.42
N ALA A 93 6.11 12.73 23.14
CA ALA A 93 5.76 13.69 22.09
C ALA A 93 5.13 13.03 20.86
N PHE A 94 4.30 13.80 20.17
CA PHE A 94 3.77 13.42 18.85
C PHE A 94 4.76 13.82 17.76
N SER A 95 4.92 12.97 16.75
CA SER A 95 5.69 13.24 15.54
C SER A 95 4.81 13.09 14.30
N PHE A 96 5.15 13.86 13.26
CA PHE A 96 4.55 13.72 11.94
C PHE A 96 5.64 13.81 10.87
N GLU A 97 5.66 12.81 9.98
CA GLU A 97 6.67 12.69 8.93
C GLU A 97 6.03 12.79 7.53
N PRO A 98 5.95 14.00 6.93
CA PRO A 98 5.27 14.22 5.66
C PRO A 98 5.82 13.37 4.51
N MET A 99 7.14 13.11 4.51
CA MET A 99 7.78 12.29 3.49
C MET A 99 7.31 10.84 3.58
N ILE A 100 7.25 10.25 4.78
CA ILE A 100 6.74 8.89 4.99
C ILE A 100 5.27 8.81 4.59
N MET A 101 4.46 9.84 4.91
CA MET A 101 3.07 9.90 4.47
C MET A 101 2.96 9.82 2.95
N ALA A 102 3.75 10.61 2.22
CA ALA A 102 3.73 10.64 0.76
C ALA A 102 4.23 9.31 0.16
N LEU A 103 5.33 8.76 0.69
CA LEU A 103 5.94 7.52 0.22
C LEU A 103 5.09 6.27 0.49
N THR A 104 4.06 6.36 1.32
CA THR A 104 3.14 5.24 1.61
C THR A 104 1.76 5.46 0.97
N ALA A 105 1.18 6.67 1.08
CA ALA A 105 -0.14 6.98 0.53
C ALA A 105 -0.18 7.06 -1.01
N VAL A 106 0.87 7.59 -1.65
CA VAL A 106 0.89 7.71 -3.11
C VAL A 106 0.97 6.35 -3.80
N PRO A 107 1.93 5.46 -3.47
CA PRO A 107 1.98 4.14 -4.10
C PRO A 107 0.80 3.24 -3.71
N SER A 108 0.13 3.47 -2.57
CA SER A 108 -1.08 2.70 -2.23
C SER A 108 -2.21 2.88 -3.25
N LEU A 109 -2.22 3.97 -4.03
CA LEU A 109 -3.17 4.16 -5.14
C LEU A 109 -3.00 3.10 -6.24
N LEU A 110 -1.80 2.55 -6.43
CA LEU A 110 -1.58 1.43 -7.35
C LEU A 110 -2.27 0.16 -6.84
N ALA A 111 -2.19 -0.11 -5.53
CA ALA A 111 -2.91 -1.21 -4.90
C ALA A 111 -4.44 -1.02 -4.96
N VAL A 112 -4.94 0.21 -4.76
CA VAL A 112 -6.36 0.55 -4.97
C VAL A 112 -6.76 0.29 -6.41
N TRP A 113 -5.96 0.72 -7.40
CA TRP A 113 -6.26 0.47 -8.80
C TRP A 113 -6.34 -1.04 -9.09
N LEU A 114 -5.40 -1.85 -8.57
CA LEU A 114 -5.42 -3.30 -8.72
C LEU A 114 -6.67 -3.91 -8.09
N ARG A 115 -7.06 -3.45 -6.89
CA ARG A 115 -8.29 -3.87 -6.23
C ARG A 115 -9.52 -3.53 -7.06
N LEU A 116 -9.65 -2.29 -7.54
CA LEU A 116 -10.79 -1.86 -8.36
C LEU A 116 -10.84 -2.59 -9.70
N ARG A 117 -9.68 -2.85 -10.32
CA ARG A 117 -9.62 -3.50 -11.63
C ARG A 117 -9.93 -4.99 -11.54
N THR A 118 -9.43 -5.67 -10.52
CA THR A 118 -9.53 -7.13 -10.40
C THR A 118 -10.67 -7.60 -9.50
N GLY A 119 -11.17 -6.73 -8.61
CA GLY A 119 -12.10 -7.09 -7.55
C GLY A 119 -11.46 -7.90 -6.40
N SER A 120 -10.18 -8.25 -6.50
CA SER A 120 -9.47 -9.14 -5.58
C SER A 120 -8.50 -8.38 -4.67
N LEU A 121 -8.27 -8.91 -3.48
CA LEU A 121 -7.21 -8.48 -2.55
C LEU A 121 -5.94 -9.31 -2.66
N VAL A 122 -5.99 -10.49 -3.29
CA VAL A 122 -4.85 -11.42 -3.31
C VAL A 122 -3.61 -10.76 -3.92
N LEU A 123 -3.77 -10.08 -5.06
CA LEU A 123 -2.65 -9.42 -5.72
C LEU A 123 -2.11 -8.23 -4.91
N PRO A 124 -2.94 -7.31 -4.40
CA PRO A 124 -2.49 -6.31 -3.42
C PRO A 124 -1.72 -6.89 -2.23
N ILE A 125 -2.21 -7.96 -1.60
CA ILE A 125 -1.55 -8.62 -0.45
C ILE A 125 -0.15 -9.11 -0.84
N LEU A 126 -0.04 -9.83 -1.95
CA LEU A 126 1.23 -10.37 -2.42
C LEU A 126 2.23 -9.26 -2.76
N LEU A 127 1.77 -8.18 -3.40
CA LEU A 127 2.62 -7.06 -3.76
C LEU A 127 3.06 -6.24 -2.55
N HIS A 128 2.18 -6.05 -1.57
CA HIS A 128 2.51 -5.41 -0.32
C HIS A 128 3.62 -6.17 0.40
N ASN A 129 3.42 -7.47 0.63
CA ASN A 129 4.40 -8.32 1.29
C ASN A 129 5.74 -8.37 0.53
N ALA A 130 5.70 -8.40 -0.80
CA ALA A 130 6.90 -8.29 -1.62
C ALA A 130 7.60 -6.95 -1.40
N GLY A 131 6.86 -5.84 -1.41
CA GLY A 131 7.39 -4.49 -1.15
C GLY A 131 8.05 -4.35 0.23
N ASN A 132 7.44 -4.92 1.28
CA ASN A 132 7.98 -4.93 2.63
C ASN A 132 9.23 -5.80 2.81
N SER A 133 9.44 -6.76 1.90
CA SER A 133 10.52 -7.73 2.04
C SER A 133 11.69 -7.48 1.08
N ILE A 134 11.49 -6.69 0.01
CA ILE A 134 12.42 -6.61 -1.11
C ILE A 134 13.80 -6.09 -0.70
N SER A 135 13.87 -5.16 0.26
CA SER A 135 15.10 -4.56 0.77
C SER A 135 15.99 -5.53 1.55
N TYR A 136 15.47 -6.70 1.95
CA TYR A 136 16.29 -7.75 2.57
C TYR A 136 16.99 -8.66 1.55
N PHE A 137 16.72 -8.48 0.25
CA PHE A 137 17.24 -9.34 -0.83
C PHE A 137 18.09 -8.62 -1.87
N VAL A 138 18.18 -7.28 -1.82
CA VAL A 138 18.91 -6.45 -2.80
C VAL A 138 19.97 -5.58 -2.16
#